data_AF-A0A2V9TWH5-F1
#
_entry.id   AF-A0A2V9TWH5-F1
#
_cell.length_a   1.000
_cell.length_b   1.000
_cell.length_c   1.000
_cell.angle_alpha   90.00
_cell.angle_beta   90.00
_cell.angle_gamma   90.00
#
_symmetry.space_group_name_H-M   'P 1'
#
loop_
_entity.id
_entity.type
_entity.pdbx_description
1 polymer ?
#
loop_
_entity_poly.entity_id
_entity_poly.type
_entity_poly.pdbx_seq_one_letter_code
_entity_poly.pdbx_strand_id
1 'polypeptide(L)' 'MDEGRKRVLGIMASILAARKLCQMDSTRPSPALNAIIADAVTFAQRIMQKIDDLLPPPRKAM' A
#
# COMPACT_ATOMS: atom_id res chain seq x y z
N MET A 1 -3.61 14.42 1.78
CA MET A 1 -4.12 13.09 1.38
C MET A 1 -5.53 12.97 1.92
N ASP A 2 -6.49 12.62 1.07
CA ASP A 2 -7.84 12.30 1.51
C ASP A 2 -7.81 11.10 2.49
N GLU A 3 -8.66 11.13 3.52
CA GLU A 3 -8.67 10.07 4.55
C GLU A 3 -9.15 8.73 3.97
N GLY A 4 -10.03 8.77 2.95
CA GLY A 4 -10.39 7.61 2.14
C GLY A 4 -9.18 7.02 1.43
N ARG A 5 -8.41 7.86 0.74
CA ARG A 5 -7.18 7.43 0.05
C ARG A 5 -6.16 6.80 1.00
N LYS A 6 -5.96 7.39 2.19
CA LYS A 6 -5.03 6.85 3.21
C LYS A 6 -5.46 5.46 3.68
N ARG A 7 -6.77 5.27 3.96
CA ARG A 7 -7.33 3.97 4.37
C ARG A 7 -7.12 2.90 3.30
N VAL A 8 -7.38 3.22 2.04
CA VAL A 8 -7.21 2.28 0.92
C VAL A 8 -5.74 1.88 0.76
N LEU A 9 -4.81 2.84 0.83
CA LEU A 9 -3.37 2.55 0.82
C LEU A 9 -2.95 1.65 1.99
N GLY A 10 -3.47 1.91 3.19
CA GLY A 10 -3.22 1.09 4.37
C GLY A 10 -3.69 -0.37 4.21
N ILE A 11 -4.87 -0.58 3.65
CA ILE A 11 -5.41 -1.93 3.37
C ILE A 11 -4.53 -2.65 2.35
N MET A 12 -4.21 -2.01 1.21
CA MET A 12 -3.37 -2.61 0.18
C MET A 12 -1.98 -2.96 0.71
N ALA A 13 -1.34 -2.04 1.44
CA ALA A 13 -0.02 -2.27 2.03
C ALA A 13 -0.07 -3.42 3.05
N SER A 14 -1.12 -3.51 3.87
CA SER A 14 -1.24 -4.59 4.87
C SER A 14 -1.36 -5.97 4.23
N ILE A 15 -2.12 -6.10 3.14
CA ILE A 15 -2.25 -7.36 2.38
C ILE A 15 -0.91 -7.77 1.78
N LEU A 16 -0.21 -6.82 1.15
CA LEU A 16 1.10 -7.06 0.53
C LEU A 16 2.17 -7.42 1.56
N ALA A 17 2.18 -6.73 2.70
CA ALA A 17 3.08 -7.03 3.80
C ALA A 17 2.78 -8.42 4.38
N ALA A 18 1.52 -8.73 4.69
CA ALA A 18 1.13 -10.02 5.26
C ALA A 18 1.63 -11.22 4.44
N ARG A 19 1.57 -11.14 3.10
CA ARG A 19 2.07 -12.19 2.21
C ARG A 19 3.58 -12.42 2.34
N LYS A 20 4.37 -11.36 2.52
CA LYS A 20 5.82 -11.45 2.73
C LYS A 20 6.15 -11.88 4.16
N LEU A 21 5.43 -11.37 5.15
CA LEU A 21 5.63 -11.69 6.56
C LEU A 21 5.32 -13.16 6.87
N CYS A 22 4.37 -13.77 6.17
CA CYS A 22 4.07 -15.20 6.31
C CYS A 22 5.26 -16.11 5.93
N GLN A 23 6.25 -15.58 5.19
CA GLN A 23 7.46 -16.31 4.78
C GLN A 23 8.65 -16.07 5.74
N MET A 24 8.49 -15.23 6.75
CA MET A 24 9.54 -14.96 7.74
C MET A 24 9.44 -15.92 8.92
N ASP A 25 10.59 -16.42 9.36
CA ASP A 25 10.70 -17.28 10.56
C ASP A 25 10.42 -16.51 11.87
N SER A 26 10.48 -15.18 11.84
CA SER A 26 10.32 -14.32 13.01
C SER A 26 9.77 -12.96 12.64
N THR A 27 8.82 -12.47 13.44
CA THR A 27 8.24 -11.12 13.33
C THR A 27 8.91 -10.11 14.26
N ARG A 28 10.06 -10.47 14.86
CA ARG A 28 10.82 -9.54 15.72
C ARG A 28 11.26 -8.31 14.92
N PRO A 29 11.34 -7.13 15.57
CA PRO A 29 11.86 -5.93 14.95
C PRO A 29 13.22 -6.20 14.31
N SER A 30 13.30 -6.05 13.00
CA SER A 30 14.50 -6.32 12.21
C SER A 30 14.55 -5.40 10.99
N PRO A 31 15.74 -5.15 10.43
CA PRO A 31 15.85 -4.39 9.18
C PRO A 31 15.02 -5.01 8.05
N ALA A 32 14.94 -6.35 8.01
CA ALA A 32 14.12 -7.09 7.04
C ALA A 32 12.62 -6.79 7.19
N LEU A 33 12.11 -6.76 8.43
CA LEU A 33 10.72 -6.40 8.71
C LEU A 33 10.40 -4.98 8.21
N ASN A 34 11.27 -4.03 8.54
CA ASN A 34 11.09 -2.63 8.12
C ASN A 34 11.13 -2.47 6.60
N ALA A 35 12.01 -3.21 5.92
CA ALA A 35 12.09 -3.22 4.46
C ALA A 35 10.81 -3.78 3.82
N ILE A 36 10.23 -4.86 4.38
CA ILE A 36 8.97 -5.43 3.89
C ILE A 36 7.81 -4.44 4.01
N ILE A 37 7.72 -3.72 5.13
CA ILE A 37 6.69 -2.70 5.33
C ILE A 37 6.88 -1.55 4.34
N ALA A 38 8.11 -1.06 4.18
CA ALA A 38 8.43 0.02 3.24
C ALA A 38 8.08 -0.38 1.79
N ASP A 39 8.50 -1.57 1.36
CA ASP A 39 8.16 -2.12 0.04
C ASP A 39 6.64 -2.17 -0.16
N ALA A 40 5.91 -2.71 0.81
CA ALA A 40 4.47 -2.86 0.72
C ALA A 40 3.75 -1.51 0.55
N VAL A 41 4.20 -0.48 1.25
CA VAL A 41 3.69 0.89 1.09
C VAL A 41 4.03 1.45 -0.29
N THR A 42 5.26 1.27 -0.77
CA THR A 42 5.65 1.72 -2.12
C THR A 42 4.83 1.03 -3.21
N PHE A 43 4.60 -0.28 -3.10
CA PHE A 43 3.75 -1.01 -4.04
C PHE A 43 2.29 -0.55 -3.98
N ALA A 44 1.74 -0.35 -2.78
CA ALA A 44 0.38 0.16 -2.62
C ALA A 44 0.21 1.54 -3.28
N GLN A 45 1.20 2.44 -3.16
CA GLN A 45 1.17 3.75 -3.82
C GLN A 45 1.21 3.62 -5.35
N ARG A 46 2.05 2.72 -5.90
CA ARG A 46 2.11 2.46 -7.33
C ARG A 46 0.79 1.90 -7.89
N ILE A 47 0.16 0.99 -7.14
CA ILE A 47 -1.17 0.46 -7.50
C ILE A 47 -2.20 1.58 -7.49
N MET A 48 -2.22 2.41 -6.45
CA MET A 48 -3.15 3.54 -6.37
C MET A 48 -2.97 4.51 -7.53
N GLN A 49 -1.72 4.85 -7.88
CA GLN A 49 -1.44 5.69 -9.04
C GLN A 49 -1.99 5.08 -10.32
N LYS A 50 -1.78 3.77 -10.51
CA LYS A 50 -2.31 3.06 -11.69
C LYS A 50 -3.84 3.06 -11.74
N ILE A 51 -4.51 2.97 -10.59
CA ILE A 51 -5.96 3.09 -10.48
C ILE A 51 -6.40 4.51 -10.89
N ASP A 52 -5.75 5.55 -10.35
CA ASP A 52 -6.08 6.93 -10.70
C ASP A 52 -5.93 7.20 -12.20
N ASP A 53 -4.89 6.64 -12.83
CA ASP A 53 -4.65 6.77 -14.27
C ASP A 53 -5.75 6.09 -15.12
N LEU A 54 -6.30 4.96 -14.64
CA LEU A 54 -7.34 4.20 -15.33
C LEU A 54 -8.75 4.72 -15.06
N LEU A 55 -8.96 5.29 -13.87
CA LEU A 55 -10.25 5.74 -13.36
C LEU A 55 -10.10 7.20 -12.92
N PRO A 56 -9.99 8.14 -13.88
CA PRO A 56 -9.86 9.55 -13.53
C PRO A 56 -11.06 9.99 -12.69
N PRO A 57 -10.85 10.87 -11.70
CA PRO A 57 -11.94 11.36 -10.88
C PRO A 57 -13.01 12.00 -11.78
N PRO A 58 -14.30 11.89 -11.42
CA PRO A 58 -15.36 12.52 -12.18
C PRO A 58 -14.99 13.99 -12.36
N ARG A 59 -15.01 14.46 -13.63
CA ARG A 59 -14.81 15.88 -13.93
C ARG A 59 -15.75 16.66 -13.01
N LYS A 60 -15.19 17.49 -12.12
CA LYS A 60 -16.00 18.48 -11.40
C LYS A 60 -16.78 19.21 -12.48
N ALA A 61 -18.11 19.10 -12.46
CA ALA A 61 -18.95 19.96 -13.27
C ALA A 61 -18.55 21.40 -12.93
N MET A 62 -18.06 22.13 -13.93
CA MET A 62 -17.75 23.56 -13.83
C MET A 62 -19.03 24.34 -13.55
#